data_AF-A0A7Y5DF38-F1
#
_entry.id   AF-A0A7Y5DF38-F1
#
_cell.length_a   1.000
_cell.length_b   1.000
_cell.length_c   1.000
_cell.angle_alpha   90.00
_cell.angle_beta   90.00
_cell.angle_gamma   90.00
#
_symmetry.space_group_name_H-M   'P 1'
#
loop_
_entity.id
_entity.type
_entity.pdbx_description
1 polymer ?
#
loop_
_entity_poly.entity_id
_entity_poly.type
_entity_poly.pdbx_seq_one_letter_code
_entity_poly.pdbx_strand_id
1 'polypeptide(L)'
;MAPKAAVLKGYDYYQEQRLQHYVWSQDRTTLTAQVEGTRLYEVVFSIVDGFLSASCDCPAWDPSWLCKHVLCAYFTTKHVLSPQLFRLPGGHHSELLGLQAELLGNIPEPVRTVKPAPTGAARKESAYEIVIDTSHLPPQLLIQKHGVPLSGEWGSDIPSDLVPLLNVSRHMSGFGEDPLLHYLRVHDSPYPILLVAGDESIPLHWSQSVKCRSKTEIDLAGGQIRVRAVCLADEIPLERIVRFRTFVADVNGGRLLYLKDEQGWALFRSLRQRFKGGEPFVDPYADLEEGARAVPSSDESGYGRSQGADEDTEFTLSLEEFQPAQIDVTYKQINRIVRDLRLKVEGQNLPVHRPELPLADDAHALILNPPTGTEGHSSTSWTLQAQCRRGDFRFAPSLATFGCLSALGQGLTLSGALRTSKRKTLMYETFFSLLSVREAKARDQRIKMALGLDGWPRAVSDEAAQWLSLHLSGYARTVVRLQVH
;
A
#
# COMPACT_ATOMS: atom_id res chain seq x y z
N MET A 1 21.20 -1.13 19.85
CA MET A 1 22.39 -2.03 19.77
C MET A 1 21.97 -3.40 20.26
N ALA A 2 22.37 -4.49 19.58
CA ALA A 2 21.96 -5.84 19.97
C ALA A 2 22.65 -6.30 21.27
N PRO A 3 21.98 -7.10 22.13
CA PRO A 3 22.59 -7.65 23.34
C PRO A 3 23.77 -8.57 23.02
N LYS A 4 24.81 -8.57 23.87
CA LYS A 4 25.99 -9.44 23.71
C LYS A 4 25.63 -10.91 23.49
N ALA A 5 24.63 -11.43 24.21
CA ALA A 5 24.18 -12.81 24.07
C ALA A 5 23.56 -13.12 22.69
N ALA A 6 22.85 -12.16 22.08
CA ALA A 6 22.29 -12.30 20.74
C ALA A 6 23.39 -12.23 19.67
N VAL A 7 24.38 -11.36 19.88
CA VAL A 7 25.57 -11.24 19.00
C VAL A 7 26.37 -12.53 18.98
N LEU A 8 26.67 -13.10 20.15
CA LEU A 8 27.39 -14.37 20.24
C LEU A 8 26.62 -15.49 19.54
N LYS A 9 25.32 -15.66 19.83
CA LYS A 9 24.49 -16.69 19.18
C LYS A 9 24.36 -16.49 17.66
N GLY A 10 24.27 -15.25 17.20
CA GLY A 10 24.24 -14.95 15.77
C GLY A 10 25.57 -15.27 15.09
N TYR A 11 26.68 -15.06 15.79
CA TYR A 11 28.00 -15.44 15.32
C TYR A 11 28.18 -16.96 15.28
N ASP A 12 27.70 -17.70 16.29
CA ASP A 12 27.70 -19.17 16.30
C ASP A 12 26.93 -19.71 15.08
N TYR A 13 25.74 -19.16 14.79
CA TYR A 13 24.94 -19.56 13.63
C TYR A 13 25.65 -19.30 12.30
N TYR A 14 26.40 -18.19 12.23
CA TYR A 14 27.25 -17.88 11.08
C TYR A 14 28.43 -18.85 10.95
N GLN A 15 29.09 -19.23 12.05
CA GLN A 15 30.17 -20.23 12.03
C GLN A 15 29.67 -21.61 11.59
N GLU A 16 28.44 -21.96 11.99
CA GLU A 16 27.73 -23.17 11.58
C GLU A 16 27.15 -23.08 10.15
N GLN A 17 27.37 -21.98 9.43
CA GLN A 17 26.94 -21.77 8.03
C GLN A 17 25.43 -21.96 7.81
N ARG A 18 24.62 -21.56 8.78
CA ARG A 18 23.17 -21.78 8.77
C ARG A 18 22.39 -20.93 7.76
N LEU A 19 23.02 -19.99 7.06
CA LEU A 19 22.33 -19.26 5.99
C LEU A 19 22.40 -20.10 4.71
N GLN A 20 21.24 -20.55 4.23
CA GLN A 20 21.13 -21.53 3.16
C GLN A 20 21.06 -20.87 1.78
N HIS A 21 20.22 -19.84 1.60
CA HIS A 21 20.01 -19.17 0.31
C HIS A 21 19.66 -17.68 0.46
N TYR A 22 19.93 -16.92 -0.61
CA TYR A 22 19.39 -15.58 -0.86
C TYR A 22 18.39 -15.58 -2.02
N VAL A 23 17.31 -14.80 -1.87
CA VAL A 23 16.29 -14.61 -2.91
C VAL A 23 16.02 -13.11 -3.06
N TRP A 24 16.24 -12.58 -4.26
CA TRP A 24 15.88 -11.21 -4.61
C TRP A 24 14.39 -11.10 -4.97
N SER A 25 13.76 -10.01 -4.55
CA SER A 25 12.46 -9.61 -5.09
C SER A 25 12.56 -9.26 -6.58
N GLN A 26 11.43 -9.35 -7.29
CA GLN A 26 11.39 -9.13 -8.75
C GLN A 26 11.85 -7.72 -9.17
N ASP A 27 11.61 -6.73 -8.32
CA ASP A 27 12.03 -5.34 -8.48
C ASP A 27 13.43 -5.05 -7.92
N ARG A 28 14.12 -6.06 -7.35
CA ARG A 28 15.44 -5.96 -6.70
C ARG A 28 15.52 -4.93 -5.57
N THR A 29 14.40 -4.61 -4.93
CA THR A 29 14.34 -3.66 -3.80
C THR A 29 14.51 -4.34 -2.46
N THR A 30 14.21 -5.64 -2.37
CA THR A 30 14.34 -6.44 -1.15
C THR A 30 15.08 -7.75 -1.40
N LEU A 31 15.82 -8.19 -0.39
CA LEU A 31 16.63 -9.41 -0.41
C LEU A 31 16.27 -10.27 0.79
N THR A 32 15.77 -11.47 0.55
CA THR A 32 15.41 -12.42 1.60
C THR A 32 16.53 -13.43 1.79
N ALA A 33 17.03 -13.52 3.02
CA ALA A 33 18.00 -14.51 3.47
C ALA A 33 17.31 -15.61 4.29
N GLN A 34 17.53 -16.87 3.93
CA GLN A 34 16.96 -18.02 4.64
C GLN A 34 17.98 -18.61 5.63
N VAL A 35 17.66 -18.58 6.93
CA VAL A 35 18.55 -18.98 8.02
C VAL A 35 17.98 -20.17 8.79
N GLU A 36 18.72 -21.26 8.85
CA GLU A 36 18.36 -22.49 9.53
C GLU A 36 18.46 -22.37 11.06
N GLY A 37 17.34 -22.54 11.75
CA GLY A 37 17.27 -22.64 13.20
C GLY A 37 16.53 -23.92 13.63
N THR A 38 15.59 -23.80 14.57
CA THR A 38 14.62 -24.88 14.87
C THR A 38 13.64 -25.14 13.72
N ARG A 39 13.53 -24.17 12.82
CA ARG A 39 12.90 -24.21 11.51
C ARG A 39 13.69 -23.26 10.61
N LEU A 40 13.40 -23.22 9.31
CA LEU A 40 13.95 -22.20 8.44
C LEU A 40 13.29 -20.85 8.76
N TYR A 41 14.10 -19.86 9.14
CA TYR A 41 13.69 -18.49 9.42
C TYR A 41 14.04 -17.58 8.26
N GLU A 42 13.21 -16.57 8.02
CA GLU A 42 13.41 -15.60 6.95
C GLU A 42 13.87 -14.27 7.53
N VAL A 43 14.95 -13.75 6.95
CA VAL A 43 15.48 -12.41 7.24
C VAL A 43 15.34 -11.58 5.98
N VAL A 44 14.51 -10.55 6.02
CA VAL A 44 14.28 -9.66 4.88
C VAL A 44 15.13 -8.42 5.04
N PHE A 45 15.98 -8.13 4.06
CA PHE A 45 16.72 -6.90 3.92
C PHE A 45 16.01 -5.95 2.96
N SER A 46 15.96 -4.68 3.33
CA SER A 46 15.41 -3.59 2.50
C SER A 46 16.21 -2.31 2.74
N ILE A 47 16.04 -1.31 1.87
CA ILE A 47 16.62 0.02 2.08
C ILE A 47 15.50 0.98 2.45
N VAL A 48 15.61 1.60 3.62
CA VAL A 48 14.67 2.63 4.13
C VAL A 48 15.48 3.88 4.45
N ASP A 49 15.13 5.03 3.88
CA ASP A 49 15.87 6.30 4.02
C ASP A 49 17.38 6.18 3.66
N GLY A 50 17.73 5.29 2.75
CA GLY A 50 19.12 5.01 2.37
C GLY A 50 19.89 4.12 3.37
N PHE A 51 19.23 3.61 4.41
CA PHE A 51 19.82 2.69 5.39
C PHE A 51 19.33 1.26 5.18
N LEU A 52 20.21 0.28 5.42
CA LEU A 52 19.85 -1.12 5.41
C LEU A 52 18.96 -1.44 6.62
N SER A 53 17.70 -1.79 6.36
CA SER A 53 16.73 -2.27 7.33
C SER A 53 16.61 -3.79 7.25
N ALA A 54 16.39 -4.44 8.38
CA ALA A 54 16.25 -5.89 8.46
C ALA A 54 15.08 -6.30 9.37
N SER A 55 14.25 -7.23 8.88
CA SER A 55 13.21 -7.88 9.67
C SER A 55 13.35 -9.39 9.67
N CYS A 56 12.90 -10.06 10.74
CA CYS A 56 12.91 -11.52 10.82
C CYS A 56 11.57 -12.06 11.33
N ASP A 57 11.15 -13.20 10.81
CA ASP A 57 9.90 -13.88 11.18
C ASP A 57 9.97 -14.65 12.51
N CYS A 58 11.12 -14.59 13.21
CA CYS A 58 11.27 -15.32 14.47
C CYS A 58 10.57 -14.61 15.64
N PRO A 59 10.01 -15.35 16.62
CA PRO A 59 9.31 -14.75 17.77
C PRO A 59 10.15 -13.81 18.65
N ALA A 60 11.47 -13.89 18.53
CA ALA A 60 12.42 -13.08 19.30
C ALA A 60 12.85 -11.80 18.55
N TRP A 61 12.27 -11.51 17.38
CA TRP A 61 12.59 -10.32 16.60
C TRP A 61 11.73 -9.13 17.04
N ASP A 62 12.35 -7.97 17.17
CA ASP A 62 11.70 -6.69 17.48
C ASP A 62 12.42 -5.56 16.70
N PRO A 63 11.72 -4.51 16.23
CA PRO A 63 12.33 -3.40 15.51
C PRO A 63 13.48 -2.70 16.26
N SER A 64 13.49 -2.74 17.59
CA SER A 64 14.55 -2.16 18.42
C SER A 64 15.67 -3.15 18.78
N TRP A 65 15.51 -4.46 18.51
CA TRP A 65 16.45 -5.53 18.90
C TRP A 65 16.67 -6.56 17.77
N LEU A 66 17.92 -6.69 17.32
CA LEU A 66 18.27 -7.68 16.30
C LEU A 66 18.34 -9.09 16.91
N CYS A 67 17.57 -10.02 16.35
CA CYS A 67 17.63 -11.42 16.72
C CYS A 67 18.89 -12.10 16.17
N LYS A 68 19.20 -13.30 16.67
CA LYS A 68 20.35 -14.10 16.22
C LYS A 68 20.32 -14.43 14.71
N HIS A 69 19.14 -14.58 14.11
CA HIS A 69 19.02 -14.88 12.67
C HIS A 69 19.40 -13.68 11.80
N VAL A 70 18.96 -12.47 12.18
CA VAL A 70 19.37 -11.23 11.50
C VAL A 70 20.88 -11.04 11.61
N LEU A 71 21.44 -11.30 12.80
CA LEU A 71 22.88 -11.18 13.04
C LEU A 71 23.68 -12.21 12.22
N CYS A 72 23.22 -13.47 12.17
CA CYS A 72 23.78 -14.50 11.28
C CYS A 72 23.77 -14.03 9.82
N ALA A 73 22.63 -13.55 9.33
CA ALA A 73 22.50 -13.06 7.96
C ALA A 73 23.44 -11.88 7.67
N TYR A 74 23.60 -10.93 8.60
CA TYR A 74 24.58 -9.84 8.46
C TYR A 74 26.03 -10.34 8.42
N PHE A 75 26.41 -11.27 9.30
CA PHE A 75 27.76 -11.82 9.29
C PHE A 75 28.05 -12.56 7.98
N THR A 76 27.13 -13.40 7.52
CA THR A 76 27.28 -14.12 6.25
C THR A 76 27.31 -13.16 5.05
N THR A 77 26.39 -12.19 4.97
CA THR A 77 26.37 -11.18 3.89
C THR A 77 27.68 -10.42 3.83
N LYS A 78 28.19 -9.98 4.98
CA LYS A 78 29.46 -9.25 5.06
C LYS A 78 30.66 -10.13 4.72
N HIS A 79 30.64 -11.40 5.11
CA HIS A 79 31.66 -12.38 4.73
C HIS A 79 31.68 -12.58 3.21
N VAL A 80 30.52 -12.74 2.58
CA VAL A 80 30.38 -12.91 1.12
C VAL A 80 30.84 -11.66 0.34
N LEU A 81 30.52 -10.46 0.82
CA LEU A 81 30.92 -9.19 0.20
C LEU A 81 32.38 -8.80 0.50
N SER A 82 32.95 -9.29 1.59
CA SER A 82 34.29 -8.92 2.04
C SER A 82 35.02 -10.12 2.67
N PRO A 83 35.34 -11.14 1.88
CA PRO A 83 35.89 -12.40 2.38
C PRO A 83 37.25 -12.23 3.08
N GLN A 84 37.99 -11.18 2.74
CA GLN A 84 39.28 -10.85 3.34
C GLN A 84 39.16 -10.41 4.82
N LEU A 85 37.98 -9.95 5.25
CA LEU A 85 37.74 -9.44 6.59
C LEU A 85 37.27 -10.51 7.59
N PHE A 86 36.92 -11.71 7.11
CA PHE A 86 36.40 -12.80 7.95
C PHE A 86 37.14 -14.10 7.61
N ARG A 87 37.88 -14.66 8.57
CA ARG A 87 38.53 -15.97 8.41
C ARG A 87 37.76 -17.01 9.23
N LEU A 88 36.93 -17.82 8.59
CA LEU A 88 36.31 -18.99 9.22
C LEU A 88 37.27 -20.19 9.16
N PRO A 89 37.61 -20.82 10.29
CA PRO A 89 38.34 -22.09 10.29
C PRO A 89 37.39 -23.21 9.80
N GLY A 90 37.65 -23.77 8.61
CA GLY A 90 37.03 -25.03 8.17
C GLY A 90 35.82 -24.96 7.23
N GLY A 91 35.55 -23.83 6.54
CA GLY A 91 34.34 -23.68 5.70
C GLY A 91 34.47 -24.13 4.24
N HIS A 92 33.48 -24.90 3.76
CA HIS A 92 33.28 -25.30 2.36
C HIS A 92 33.17 -24.08 1.44
N HIS A 93 34.25 -23.74 0.72
CA HIS A 93 34.31 -22.59 -0.21
C HIS A 93 33.22 -22.61 -1.31
N SER A 94 32.67 -23.79 -1.64
CA SER A 94 31.65 -23.95 -2.67
C SER A 94 30.29 -23.34 -2.31
N GLU A 95 29.87 -23.44 -1.05
CA GLU A 95 28.56 -22.95 -0.58
C GLU A 95 28.54 -21.41 -0.51
N LEU A 96 29.64 -20.80 -0.06
CA LEU A 96 29.80 -19.35 -0.07
C LEU A 96 29.82 -18.74 -1.47
N LEU A 97 30.32 -19.47 -2.47
CA LEU A 97 30.26 -19.03 -3.88
C LEU A 97 28.84 -19.08 -4.45
N GLY A 98 28.04 -20.09 -4.07
CA GLY A 98 26.62 -20.15 -4.39
C GLY A 98 25.84 -18.97 -3.81
N LEU A 99 26.05 -18.73 -2.51
CA LEU A 99 25.48 -17.57 -1.81
C LEU A 99 25.94 -16.24 -2.40
N GLN A 100 27.18 -16.13 -2.87
CA GLN A 100 27.68 -14.95 -3.56
C GLN A 100 26.98 -14.71 -4.89
N ALA A 101 26.74 -15.77 -5.67
CA ALA A 101 26.01 -15.67 -6.92
C ALA A 101 24.56 -15.24 -6.70
N GLU A 102 23.88 -15.83 -5.71
CA GLU A 102 22.52 -15.46 -5.33
C GLU A 102 22.45 -14.01 -4.80
N LEU A 103 23.37 -13.62 -3.91
CA LEU A 103 23.45 -12.28 -3.35
C LEU A 103 23.69 -11.21 -4.42
N LEU A 104 24.56 -11.46 -5.39
CA LEU A 104 24.86 -10.53 -6.48
C LEU A 104 23.83 -10.59 -7.63
N GLY A 105 22.82 -11.46 -7.53
CA GLY A 105 21.82 -11.67 -8.58
C GLY A 105 22.40 -12.29 -9.86
N ASN A 106 23.58 -12.92 -9.76
CA ASN A 106 24.28 -13.65 -10.82
C ASN A 106 23.82 -15.11 -10.86
N ILE A 107 22.51 -15.36 -10.79
CA ILE A 107 21.96 -16.70 -11.04
C ILE A 107 22.08 -16.91 -12.55
N PRO A 108 22.84 -17.92 -13.04
CA PRO A 108 22.73 -18.30 -14.43
C PRO A 108 21.27 -18.68 -14.66
N GLU A 109 20.59 -18.03 -15.62
CA GLU A 109 19.32 -18.55 -16.13
C GLU A 109 19.52 -20.05 -16.37
N PRO A 110 18.64 -20.93 -15.86
CA PRO A 110 18.79 -22.35 -16.09
C PRO A 110 18.77 -22.54 -17.61
N VAL A 111 19.95 -22.84 -18.17
CA VAL A 111 20.11 -23.23 -19.56
C VAL A 111 19.06 -24.29 -19.80
N ARG A 112 18.15 -24.00 -20.73
CA ARG A 112 17.14 -24.92 -21.25
C ARG A 112 17.84 -26.19 -21.72
N THR A 113 18.11 -27.10 -20.79
CA THR A 113 18.41 -28.49 -21.09
C THR A 113 17.06 -29.13 -21.26
N VAL A 114 16.60 -29.08 -22.51
CA VAL A 114 15.51 -29.92 -23.01
C VAL A 114 15.98 -31.37 -22.84
N LYS A 115 15.72 -31.96 -21.66
CA LYS A 115 15.61 -33.41 -21.56
C LYS A 115 14.31 -33.78 -22.26
N PRO A 116 14.32 -34.71 -23.23
CA PRO A 116 13.09 -35.21 -23.80
C PRO A 116 12.24 -35.79 -22.66
N ALA A 117 11.02 -35.30 -22.50
CA ALA A 117 10.03 -35.97 -21.68
C ALA A 117 9.86 -37.41 -22.21
N PRO A 118 9.74 -38.42 -21.34
CA PRO A 118 9.33 -39.74 -21.81
C PRO A 118 7.93 -39.59 -22.40
N THR A 119 7.88 -39.72 -23.73
CA THR A 119 6.65 -39.82 -24.52
C THR A 119 5.76 -40.91 -23.95
N GLY A 120 4.51 -40.55 -23.65
CA GLY A 120 3.42 -41.52 -23.49
C GLY A 120 3.29 -42.13 -22.10
N ALA A 121 3.04 -41.31 -21.09
CA ALA A 121 2.21 -41.75 -19.97
C ALA A 121 0.99 -40.82 -19.94
N ALA A 122 -0.13 -41.29 -20.49
CA ALA A 122 -1.42 -40.77 -20.09
C ALA A 122 -1.44 -40.79 -18.55
N ARG A 123 -1.49 -39.61 -17.91
CA ARG A 123 -1.54 -39.50 -16.45
C ARG A 123 -2.81 -40.23 -16.01
N LYS A 124 -2.63 -41.48 -15.55
CA LYS A 124 -3.64 -42.25 -14.81
C LYS A 124 -4.17 -41.34 -13.71
N GLU A 125 -5.48 -41.11 -13.73
CA GLU A 125 -6.32 -40.48 -12.70
C GLU A 125 -5.54 -39.66 -11.67
N SER A 126 -5.49 -38.34 -11.85
CA SER A 126 -4.77 -37.39 -11.02
C SER A 126 -5.11 -37.57 -9.53
N ALA A 127 -4.30 -38.34 -8.81
CA ALA A 127 -4.53 -38.64 -7.39
C ALA A 127 -4.41 -37.41 -6.47
N TYR A 128 -3.89 -36.28 -7.00
CA TYR A 128 -3.62 -35.05 -6.26
C TYR A 128 -4.39 -33.85 -6.83
N GLU A 129 -4.84 -32.98 -5.95
CA GLU A 129 -5.63 -31.78 -6.24
C GLU A 129 -5.09 -30.57 -5.45
N ILE A 130 -5.12 -29.39 -6.07
CA ILE A 130 -4.77 -28.11 -5.45
C ILE A 130 -6.08 -27.43 -5.04
N VAL A 131 -6.27 -27.19 -3.75
CA VAL A 131 -7.53 -26.69 -3.20
C VAL A 131 -7.35 -25.29 -2.60
N ILE A 132 -8.16 -24.35 -3.05
CA ILE A 132 -8.33 -23.02 -2.45
C ILE A 132 -9.55 -23.09 -1.54
N ASP A 133 -9.31 -23.13 -0.23
CA ASP A 133 -10.35 -23.28 0.79
C ASP A 133 -10.71 -21.92 1.40
N THR A 134 -11.98 -21.53 1.28
CA THR A 134 -12.51 -20.27 1.80
C THR A 134 -13.21 -20.40 3.16
N SER A 135 -13.22 -21.61 3.75
CA SER A 135 -13.73 -21.84 5.11
C SER A 135 -12.99 -21.03 6.18
N HIS A 136 -11.78 -20.56 5.85
CA HIS A 136 -10.95 -19.69 6.67
C HIS A 136 -10.80 -18.31 6.03
N LEU A 137 -10.68 -17.28 6.88
CA LEU A 137 -10.31 -15.93 6.47
C LEU A 137 -8.91 -15.60 7.02
N PRO A 138 -7.90 -15.36 6.17
CA PRO A 138 -7.93 -15.40 4.70
C PRO A 138 -8.05 -16.84 4.12
N PRO A 139 -8.53 -17.01 2.87
CA PRO A 139 -8.60 -18.33 2.23
C PRO A 139 -7.22 -19.02 2.17
N GLN A 140 -7.20 -20.34 2.27
CA GLN A 140 -6.00 -21.17 2.37
C GLN A 140 -5.74 -22.01 1.12
N LEU A 141 -4.47 -22.31 0.86
CA LEU A 141 -4.09 -23.28 -0.17
C LEU A 141 -3.79 -24.61 0.51
N LEU A 142 -4.43 -25.67 0.04
CA LEU A 142 -4.25 -27.04 0.52
C LEU A 142 -3.92 -27.94 -0.67
N ILE A 143 -3.16 -29.00 -0.42
CA ILE A 143 -2.98 -30.08 -1.39
C ILE A 143 -3.73 -31.30 -0.86
N GLN A 144 -4.61 -31.85 -1.67
CA GLN A 144 -5.37 -33.06 -1.32
C GLN A 144 -4.89 -34.25 -2.13
N LYS A 145 -4.98 -35.44 -1.53
CA LYS A 145 -4.81 -36.72 -2.20
C LYS A 145 -6.07 -37.56 -1.98
N HIS A 146 -6.80 -37.89 -3.04
CA HIS A 146 -8.12 -38.55 -2.95
C HIS A 146 -9.09 -37.86 -1.95
N GLY A 147 -9.17 -36.53 -1.97
CA GLY A 147 -10.04 -35.75 -1.07
C GLY A 147 -9.53 -35.59 0.37
N VAL A 148 -8.36 -36.12 0.72
CA VAL A 148 -7.77 -35.99 2.06
C VAL A 148 -6.67 -34.91 2.04
N PRO A 149 -6.73 -33.86 2.88
CA PRO A 149 -5.67 -32.84 2.98
C PRO A 149 -4.35 -33.43 3.45
N LEU A 150 -3.25 -33.05 2.81
CA LEU A 150 -1.90 -33.40 3.24
C LEU A 150 -1.42 -32.38 4.28
N SER A 151 -1.22 -32.82 5.51
CA SER A 151 -0.53 -32.05 6.56
C SER A 151 0.99 -32.23 6.43
N GLY A 152 1.78 -31.17 6.67
CA GLY A 152 3.23 -31.09 6.41
C GLY A 152 4.15 -32.07 7.16
N GLU A 153 3.60 -33.11 7.79
CA GLU A 153 4.33 -34.21 8.38
C GLU A 153 4.06 -35.48 7.57
N TRP A 154 5.07 -35.87 6.77
CA TRP A 154 5.30 -37.18 6.16
C TRP A 154 4.77 -37.44 4.75
N GLY A 155 5.71 -37.89 3.89
CA GLY A 155 5.45 -38.62 2.65
C GLY A 155 6.53 -38.38 1.60
N SER A 156 7.40 -39.37 1.37
CA SER A 156 8.31 -39.48 0.22
C SER A 156 7.61 -39.55 -1.15
N ASP A 157 6.28 -39.42 -1.18
CA ASP A 157 5.40 -39.70 -2.31
C ASP A 157 4.71 -38.44 -2.87
N ILE A 158 5.02 -37.26 -2.34
CA ILE A 158 4.52 -35.99 -2.86
C ILE A 158 5.35 -35.62 -4.10
N PRO A 159 4.71 -35.35 -5.25
CA PRO A 159 5.40 -34.85 -6.43
C PRO A 159 6.23 -33.60 -6.09
N SER A 160 7.49 -33.58 -6.53
CA SER A 160 8.44 -32.51 -6.18
C SER A 160 7.97 -31.11 -6.62
N ASP A 161 7.13 -31.04 -7.65
CA ASP A 161 6.51 -29.81 -8.15
C ASP A 161 5.39 -29.27 -7.25
N LEU A 162 4.78 -30.09 -6.39
CA LEU A 162 3.77 -29.67 -5.41
C LEU A 162 4.37 -29.31 -4.05
N VAL A 163 5.60 -29.75 -3.74
CA VAL A 163 6.29 -29.46 -2.47
C VAL A 163 6.35 -27.96 -2.14
N PRO A 164 6.65 -27.05 -3.09
CA PRO A 164 6.65 -25.61 -2.83
C PRO A 164 5.27 -25.07 -2.38
N LEU A 165 4.18 -25.74 -2.75
CA LEU A 165 2.81 -25.34 -2.43
C LEU A 165 2.34 -25.81 -1.05
N LEU A 166 3.11 -26.64 -0.33
CA LEU A 166 2.74 -27.15 1.01
C LEU A 166 3.17 -26.22 2.16
N ASN A 167 4.19 -25.38 1.96
CA ASN A 167 4.70 -24.46 2.99
C ASN A 167 4.02 -23.08 2.93
N VAL A 168 2.68 -23.08 3.05
CA VAL A 168 1.78 -21.94 2.77
C VAL A 168 1.78 -20.88 3.88
N SER A 169 2.22 -21.23 5.10
CA SER A 169 2.28 -20.31 6.26
C SER A 169 3.38 -19.23 6.16
N ARG A 170 4.20 -19.25 5.11
CA ARG A 170 5.38 -18.36 4.94
C ARG A 170 5.20 -17.17 3.97
N HIS A 171 4.05 -17.00 3.34
CA HIS A 171 3.89 -16.02 2.24
C HIS A 171 3.05 -14.78 2.60
N MET A 172 3.01 -14.43 3.88
CA MET A 172 2.40 -13.17 4.37
C MET A 172 3.36 -11.98 4.32
N SER A 173 4.64 -12.18 3.99
CA SER A 173 5.56 -11.09 3.64
C SER A 173 5.34 -10.78 2.16
N GLY A 174 4.83 -9.60 1.81
CA GLY A 174 4.50 -9.20 0.44
C GLY A 174 5.69 -9.05 -0.53
N PHE A 175 6.73 -9.88 -0.41
CA PHE A 175 7.97 -9.81 -1.17
C PHE A 175 8.38 -11.20 -1.69
N GLY A 176 8.09 -11.46 -2.97
CA GLY A 176 8.34 -12.73 -3.69
C GLY A 176 7.26 -13.01 -4.74
N GLU A 177 7.58 -13.76 -5.81
CA GLU A 177 6.55 -14.29 -6.71
C GLU A 177 5.72 -15.35 -5.98
N ASP A 178 4.39 -15.29 -6.08
CA ASP A 178 3.50 -16.26 -5.44
C ASP A 178 3.84 -17.69 -5.91
N PRO A 179 4.11 -18.66 -5.01
CA PRO A 179 4.51 -20.02 -5.40
C PRO A 179 3.48 -20.70 -6.30
N LEU A 180 2.19 -20.41 -6.09
CA LEU A 180 1.14 -20.92 -6.96
C LEU A 180 1.27 -20.30 -8.35
N LEU A 181 1.60 -19.01 -8.45
CA LEU A 181 1.81 -18.34 -9.73
C LEU A 181 3.03 -18.89 -10.46
N HIS A 182 4.12 -19.13 -9.74
CA HIS A 182 5.31 -19.75 -10.29
C HIS A 182 4.99 -21.14 -10.85
N TYR A 183 4.34 -21.98 -10.04
CA TYR A 183 3.89 -23.31 -10.45
C TYR A 183 3.01 -23.24 -11.72
N LEU A 184 1.98 -22.40 -11.73
CA LEU A 184 1.06 -22.27 -12.86
C LEU A 184 1.69 -21.68 -14.13
N ARG A 185 2.86 -21.03 -14.01
CA ARG A 185 3.61 -20.52 -15.17
C ARG A 185 4.49 -21.57 -15.83
N VAL A 186 5.06 -22.47 -15.04
CA VAL A 186 6.02 -23.49 -15.51
C VAL A 186 5.31 -24.74 -16.04
N HIS A 187 4.06 -24.99 -15.63
CA HIS A 187 3.31 -26.18 -15.99
C HIS A 187 2.16 -25.90 -16.97
N ASP A 188 2.26 -26.45 -18.20
CA ASP A 188 1.21 -26.34 -19.23
C ASP A 188 -0.07 -27.12 -18.90
N SER A 189 0.03 -28.14 -18.05
CA SER A 189 -1.09 -28.94 -17.54
C SER A 189 -0.95 -29.10 -16.03
N PRO A 190 -1.42 -28.12 -15.24
CA PRO A 190 -1.35 -28.20 -13.78
C PRO A 190 -2.23 -29.33 -13.24
N TYR A 191 -2.00 -29.72 -11.97
CA TYR A 191 -2.97 -30.56 -11.24
C TYR A 191 -4.33 -29.85 -11.16
N PRO A 192 -5.44 -30.59 -11.05
CA PRO A 192 -6.76 -30.00 -10.87
C PRO A 192 -6.77 -28.97 -9.74
N ILE A 193 -7.37 -27.81 -10.01
CA ILE A 193 -7.49 -26.72 -9.05
C ILE A 193 -8.97 -26.62 -8.67
N LEU A 194 -9.26 -26.61 -7.37
CA LEU A 194 -10.61 -26.54 -6.84
C LEU A 194 -10.75 -25.31 -5.94
N LEU A 195 -11.87 -24.61 -6.04
CA LEU A 195 -12.32 -23.65 -5.06
C LEU A 195 -13.37 -24.31 -4.18
N VAL A 196 -13.14 -24.33 -2.87
CA VAL A 196 -14.13 -24.78 -1.88
C VAL A 196 -14.74 -23.55 -1.21
N ALA A 197 -16.03 -23.35 -1.45
CA ALA A 197 -16.81 -22.23 -0.94
C ALA A 197 -18.11 -22.71 -0.30
N GLY A 198 -18.14 -22.77 1.03
CA GLY A 198 -19.21 -23.44 1.76
C GLY A 198 -19.30 -24.92 1.38
N ASP A 199 -20.47 -25.34 0.90
CA ASP A 199 -20.71 -26.72 0.44
C ASP A 199 -20.39 -26.92 -1.06
N GLU A 200 -20.01 -25.85 -1.78
CA GLU A 200 -19.67 -25.91 -3.20
C GLU A 200 -18.19 -26.24 -3.40
N SER A 201 -17.90 -27.22 -4.28
CA SER A 201 -16.56 -27.47 -4.82
C SER A 201 -16.57 -27.17 -6.32
N ILE A 202 -15.82 -26.15 -6.71
CA ILE A 202 -15.87 -25.55 -8.05
C ILE A 202 -14.53 -25.76 -8.74
N PRO A 203 -14.48 -26.51 -9.85
CA PRO A 203 -13.24 -26.66 -10.61
C PRO A 203 -12.84 -25.33 -11.25
N LEU A 204 -11.56 -24.99 -11.10
CA LEU A 204 -10.98 -23.79 -11.66
C LEU A 204 -10.00 -24.13 -12.78
N HIS A 205 -10.18 -23.45 -13.91
CA HIS A 205 -9.26 -23.51 -15.04
C HIS A 205 -8.30 -22.33 -15.00
N TRP A 206 -7.01 -22.64 -15.07
CA TRP A 206 -5.95 -21.64 -15.22
C TRP A 206 -5.66 -21.39 -16.70
N SER A 207 -5.53 -20.11 -17.07
CA SER A 207 -4.95 -19.70 -18.34
C SER A 207 -4.03 -18.50 -18.13
N GLN A 208 -2.81 -18.57 -18.69
CA GLN A 208 -1.87 -17.46 -18.65
C GLN A 208 -2.30 -16.27 -19.52
N SER A 209 -3.19 -16.48 -20.50
CA SER A 209 -3.56 -15.46 -21.48
C SER A 209 -4.51 -14.40 -20.92
N VAL A 210 -5.36 -14.78 -19.97
CA VAL A 210 -6.40 -13.91 -19.42
C VAL A 210 -5.94 -13.37 -18.07
N LYS A 211 -5.83 -12.04 -17.97
CA LYS A 211 -5.44 -11.35 -16.74
C LYS A 211 -6.64 -10.61 -16.16
N CYS A 212 -6.75 -10.65 -14.85
CA CYS A 212 -7.73 -9.87 -14.11
C CYS A 212 -7.15 -8.50 -13.75
N ARG A 213 -7.96 -7.45 -13.88
CA ARG A 213 -7.63 -6.10 -13.39
C ARG A 213 -8.67 -5.64 -12.39
N SER A 214 -8.22 -4.99 -11.32
CA SER A 214 -9.12 -4.31 -10.39
C SER A 214 -9.51 -2.93 -10.93
N LYS A 215 -10.75 -2.49 -10.70
CA LYS A 215 -11.23 -1.14 -10.98
C LYS A 215 -12.13 -0.65 -9.85
N THR A 216 -12.26 0.68 -9.75
CA THR A 216 -13.39 1.31 -9.08
C THR A 216 -14.45 1.64 -10.12
N GLU A 217 -15.65 1.11 -9.96
CA GLU A 217 -16.81 1.51 -10.73
C GLU A 217 -17.60 2.59 -9.98
N ILE A 218 -18.00 3.66 -10.67
CA ILE A 218 -18.94 4.67 -10.18
C ILE A 218 -20.13 4.67 -11.14
N ASP A 219 -21.32 4.37 -10.62
CA ASP A 219 -22.56 4.25 -11.37
C ASP A 219 -23.60 5.23 -10.83
N LEU A 220 -23.99 6.21 -11.64
CA LEU A 220 -25.06 7.16 -11.32
C LEU A 220 -26.38 6.65 -11.91
N ALA A 221 -27.35 6.34 -11.04
CA ALA A 221 -28.68 5.94 -11.45
C ALA A 221 -29.74 6.55 -10.51
N GLY A 222 -30.73 7.23 -11.07
CA GLY A 222 -31.85 7.79 -10.29
C GLY A 222 -31.45 8.74 -9.16
N GLY A 223 -30.38 9.54 -9.35
CA GLY A 223 -29.86 10.46 -8.33
C GLY A 223 -29.04 9.81 -7.21
N GLN A 224 -28.83 8.50 -7.28
CA GLN A 224 -27.96 7.74 -6.38
C GLN A 224 -26.67 7.38 -7.11
N ILE A 225 -25.55 7.47 -6.40
CA ILE A 225 -24.23 7.06 -6.84
C ILE A 225 -23.89 5.76 -6.12
N ARG A 226 -23.75 4.70 -6.90
CA ARG A 226 -23.23 3.41 -6.43
C ARG A 226 -21.76 3.30 -6.80
N VAL A 227 -20.91 3.12 -5.80
CA VAL A 227 -19.46 2.96 -5.97
C VAL A 227 -19.10 1.51 -5.65
N ARG A 228 -18.37 0.83 -6.54
CA ARG A 228 -18.05 -0.60 -6.41
C ARG A 228 -16.58 -0.91 -6.69
N ALA A 229 -16.00 -1.81 -5.93
CA ALA A 229 -14.75 -2.49 -6.26
C ALA A 229 -15.08 -3.65 -7.19
N VAL A 230 -14.62 -3.59 -8.45
CA VAL A 230 -14.91 -4.63 -9.45
C VAL A 230 -13.63 -5.25 -9.99
N CYS A 231 -13.74 -6.49 -10.46
CA CYS A 231 -12.70 -7.17 -11.22
C CYS A 231 -13.16 -7.34 -12.67
N LEU A 232 -12.25 -7.15 -13.61
CA LEU A 232 -12.51 -7.37 -15.02
C LEU A 232 -11.56 -8.42 -15.58
N ALA A 233 -12.11 -9.36 -16.33
CA ALA A 233 -11.39 -10.26 -17.21
C ALA A 233 -11.82 -9.94 -18.65
N ASP A 234 -10.86 -9.67 -19.54
CA ASP A 234 -11.14 -9.29 -20.93
C ASP A 234 -12.13 -8.12 -21.06
N GLU A 235 -12.00 -7.12 -20.17
CA GLU A 235 -12.89 -5.94 -20.05
C GLU A 235 -14.35 -6.26 -19.65
N ILE A 236 -14.65 -7.51 -19.30
CA ILE A 236 -15.95 -7.95 -18.80
C ILE A 236 -15.90 -8.00 -17.26
N PRO A 237 -16.83 -7.33 -16.55
CA PRO A 237 -16.87 -7.37 -15.10
C PRO A 237 -17.25 -8.77 -14.60
N LEU A 238 -16.54 -9.24 -13.59
CA LEU A 238 -16.83 -10.50 -12.90
C LEU A 238 -17.85 -10.23 -11.79
N GLU A 239 -18.82 -11.13 -11.63
CA GLU A 239 -19.93 -10.97 -10.68
C GLU A 239 -19.64 -11.65 -9.34
N ARG A 240 -19.50 -12.98 -9.34
CA ARG A 240 -19.14 -13.76 -8.15
C ARG A 240 -17.65 -14.05 -8.19
N ILE A 241 -16.90 -13.33 -7.35
CA ILE A 241 -15.46 -13.49 -7.24
C ILE A 241 -15.06 -13.94 -5.84
N VAL A 242 -14.00 -14.75 -5.77
CA VAL A 242 -13.27 -14.99 -4.54
C VAL A 242 -11.84 -14.51 -4.72
N ARG A 243 -11.41 -13.62 -3.82
CA ARG A 243 -10.03 -13.16 -3.79
C ARG A 243 -9.17 -14.15 -3.00
N PHE A 244 -8.06 -14.56 -3.58
CA PHE A 244 -7.05 -15.37 -2.90
C PHE A 244 -5.65 -14.90 -3.30
N ARG A 245 -4.91 -14.32 -2.35
CA ARG A 245 -3.55 -13.78 -2.60
C ARG A 245 -3.51 -12.86 -3.84
N THR A 246 -2.69 -13.20 -4.83
CA THR A 246 -2.53 -12.49 -6.12
C THR A 246 -3.48 -13.00 -7.20
N PHE A 247 -4.52 -13.73 -6.81
CA PHE A 247 -5.50 -14.34 -7.72
C PHE A 247 -6.93 -13.91 -7.40
N VAL A 248 -7.76 -14.03 -8.43
CA VAL A 248 -9.20 -13.94 -8.35
C VAL A 248 -9.78 -15.20 -8.99
N ALA A 249 -10.58 -15.94 -8.22
CA ALA A 249 -11.40 -17.02 -8.73
C ALA A 249 -12.72 -16.44 -9.22
N ASP A 250 -13.00 -16.60 -10.51
CA ASP A 250 -14.30 -16.34 -11.11
C ASP A 250 -15.18 -17.57 -10.90
N VAL A 251 -16.08 -17.46 -9.91
CA VAL A 251 -16.94 -18.56 -9.46
C VAL A 251 -17.91 -18.97 -10.56
N ASN A 252 -18.45 -18.01 -11.31
CA ASN A 252 -19.41 -18.29 -12.39
C ASN A 252 -18.73 -18.90 -13.61
N GLY A 253 -17.55 -18.40 -13.96
CA GLY A 253 -16.79 -18.89 -15.11
C GLY A 253 -15.95 -20.14 -14.86
N GLY A 254 -15.76 -20.55 -13.60
CA GLY A 254 -14.85 -21.65 -13.23
C GLY A 254 -13.40 -21.36 -13.62
N ARG A 255 -12.93 -20.12 -13.43
CA ARG A 255 -11.59 -19.68 -13.86
C ARG A 255 -10.77 -19.18 -12.68
N LEU A 256 -9.49 -19.53 -12.65
CA LEU A 256 -8.50 -18.89 -11.79
C LEU A 256 -7.74 -17.84 -12.61
N LEU A 257 -7.78 -16.59 -12.18
CA LEU A 257 -7.21 -15.46 -12.91
C LEU A 257 -6.12 -14.78 -12.08
N TYR A 258 -5.01 -14.44 -12.73
CA TYR A 258 -3.97 -13.63 -12.08
C TYR A 258 -4.42 -12.17 -11.98
N LEU A 259 -4.40 -11.62 -10.77
CA LEU A 259 -4.68 -10.23 -10.50
C LEU A 259 -3.43 -9.41 -10.79
N LYS A 260 -3.47 -8.62 -11.87
CA LYS A 260 -2.31 -7.85 -12.31
C LYS A 260 -1.93 -6.75 -11.32
N ASP A 261 -2.92 -6.11 -10.74
CA ASP A 261 -2.77 -4.98 -9.82
C ASP A 261 -4.03 -4.78 -8.97
N GLU A 262 -3.85 -4.16 -7.81
CA GLU A 262 -4.92 -3.80 -6.86
C GLU A 262 -5.25 -2.30 -6.87
N GLN A 263 -4.78 -1.60 -7.89
CA GLN A 263 -4.82 -0.14 -7.95
C GLN A 263 -6.25 0.40 -8.00
N GLY A 264 -7.14 -0.29 -8.74
CA GLY A 264 -8.56 0.02 -8.76
C GLY A 264 -9.25 -0.21 -7.41
N TRP A 265 -8.83 -1.20 -6.63
CA TRP A 265 -9.39 -1.43 -5.30
C TRP A 265 -8.84 -0.45 -4.26
N ALA A 266 -7.60 0.01 -4.40
CA ALA A 266 -7.05 1.06 -3.56
C ALA A 266 -7.85 2.36 -3.69
N LEU A 267 -8.19 2.76 -4.92
CA LEU A 267 -9.04 3.93 -5.18
C LEU A 267 -10.42 3.79 -4.51
N PHE A 268 -11.05 2.62 -4.61
CA PHE A 268 -12.33 2.33 -3.96
C PHE A 268 -12.24 2.53 -2.44
N ARG A 269 -11.19 1.99 -1.81
CA ARG A 269 -10.96 2.16 -0.36
C ARG A 269 -10.76 3.62 0.03
N SER A 270 -10.00 4.40 -0.74
CA SER A 270 -9.83 5.84 -0.50
C SER A 270 -11.14 6.61 -0.60
N LEU A 271 -11.98 6.32 -1.59
CA LEU A 271 -13.31 6.93 -1.70
C LEU A 271 -14.20 6.54 -0.53
N ARG A 272 -14.26 5.24 -0.19
CA ARG A 272 -15.05 4.76 0.94
C ARG A 272 -14.63 5.42 2.25
N GLN A 273 -13.32 5.55 2.51
CA GLN A 273 -12.82 6.22 3.71
C GLN A 273 -13.22 7.70 3.75
N ARG A 274 -13.15 8.40 2.61
CA ARG A 274 -13.61 9.79 2.47
C ARG A 274 -15.06 9.96 2.92
N PHE A 275 -15.93 9.04 2.53
CA PHE A 275 -17.36 9.10 2.85
C PHE A 275 -17.74 8.49 4.21
N LYS A 276 -16.97 7.51 4.74
CA LYS A 276 -17.23 6.90 6.07
C LYS A 276 -16.70 7.72 7.26
N GLY A 277 -15.66 8.54 7.07
CA GLY A 277 -14.94 9.19 8.20
C GLY A 277 -14.75 10.70 8.10
N GLY A 278 -15.21 11.38 7.04
CA GLY A 278 -15.03 12.83 6.87
C GLY A 278 -13.57 13.28 6.64
N GLU A 279 -12.61 12.37 6.71
CA GLU A 279 -11.19 12.57 6.43
C GLU A 279 -10.95 13.03 4.97
N PRO A 280 -9.88 13.78 4.68
CA PRO A 280 -9.54 14.21 3.34
C PRO A 280 -9.21 13.02 2.43
N PHE A 281 -9.52 13.13 1.14
CA PHE A 281 -9.18 12.11 0.16
C PHE A 281 -7.66 11.86 0.14
N VAL A 282 -7.27 10.61 0.40
CA VAL A 282 -5.87 10.16 0.44
C VAL A 282 -5.47 9.60 -0.92
N ASP A 283 -4.27 9.93 -1.39
CA ASP A 283 -3.71 9.36 -2.60
C ASP A 283 -3.68 7.82 -2.51
N PRO A 284 -4.45 7.10 -3.33
CA PRO A 284 -4.47 5.64 -3.30
C PRO A 284 -3.17 5.01 -3.84
N TYR A 285 -2.26 5.81 -4.40
CA TYR A 285 -1.02 5.36 -5.04
C TYR A 285 0.25 5.96 -4.42
N ALA A 286 0.15 6.60 -3.26
CA ALA A 286 1.33 7.06 -2.55
C ALA A 286 2.09 5.84 -2.03
N ASP A 287 3.30 5.60 -2.57
CA ASP A 287 4.35 4.96 -1.79
C ASP A 287 4.53 5.83 -0.54
N LEU A 288 4.63 5.22 0.64
CA LEU A 288 4.76 5.91 1.94
C LEU A 288 6.08 6.72 2.01
N GLU A 289 6.16 7.82 1.28
CA GLU A 289 7.13 8.90 1.40
C GLU A 289 6.39 10.23 1.22
N GLU A 290 6.03 10.88 2.34
CA GLU A 290 6.32 12.29 2.59
C GLU A 290 5.70 12.69 3.94
N GLY A 291 6.57 13.11 4.85
CA GLY A 291 6.21 13.59 6.17
C GLY A 291 5.29 14.82 6.14
N ALA A 292 4.64 14.98 7.30
CA ALA A 292 3.83 16.10 7.74
C ALA A 292 2.35 16.11 7.30
N ARG A 293 1.54 15.37 8.06
CA ARG A 293 0.33 15.95 8.65
C ARG A 293 0.37 15.79 10.15
N ALA A 294 0.40 16.93 10.83
CA ALA A 294 0.29 17.04 12.26
C ALA A 294 -1.17 17.44 12.61
N VAL A 295 -1.79 16.63 13.49
CA VAL A 295 -2.56 17.03 14.70
C VAL A 295 -4.05 17.39 14.49
N PRO A 296 -5.00 17.03 15.39
CA PRO A 296 -4.84 16.69 16.81
C PRO A 296 -5.32 15.31 17.28
N SER A 297 -4.75 14.92 18.43
CA SER A 297 -5.33 14.02 19.42
C SER A 297 -6.65 14.56 19.97
N SER A 298 -7.69 13.73 19.94
CA SER A 298 -8.69 13.67 21.00
C SER A 298 -9.10 12.22 21.19
N ASP A 299 -9.20 11.86 22.45
CA ASP A 299 -9.24 10.52 23.01
C ASP A 299 -10.44 9.65 22.59
N GLU A 300 -10.27 8.35 22.86
CA GLU A 300 -11.28 7.29 22.93
C GLU A 300 -11.92 6.81 21.61
N SER A 301 -11.25 5.86 20.96
CA SER A 301 -11.81 4.53 20.71
C SER A 301 -10.77 3.62 20.05
N GLY A 302 -10.83 2.33 20.37
CA GLY A 302 -9.70 1.42 20.38
C GLY A 302 -8.96 1.23 19.05
N TYR A 303 -7.67 0.90 19.20
CA TYR A 303 -6.81 0.32 18.18
C TYR A 303 -7.44 -0.96 17.59
N GLY A 304 -8.30 -0.78 16.60
CA GLY A 304 -8.66 -1.82 15.64
C GLY A 304 -7.60 -1.86 14.56
N ARG A 305 -6.64 -2.79 14.68
CA ARG A 305 -5.95 -3.35 13.50
C ARG A 305 -7.02 -3.59 12.44
N SER A 306 -6.87 -2.98 11.27
CA SER A 306 -7.72 -3.17 10.09
C SER A 306 -8.03 -4.65 9.89
N GLN A 307 -9.19 -5.05 10.39
CA GLN A 307 -9.77 -6.37 10.28
C GLN A 307 -10.18 -6.58 8.83
N GLY A 308 -9.77 -7.70 8.26
CA GLY A 308 -10.35 -8.20 7.03
C GLY A 308 -11.82 -8.53 7.27
N ALA A 309 -12.70 -7.89 6.51
CA ALA A 309 -14.03 -8.39 6.21
C ALA A 309 -14.42 -7.87 4.81
N ASP A 310 -14.61 -8.85 3.94
CA ASP A 310 -15.06 -8.78 2.55
C ASP A 310 -16.57 -8.55 2.49
N GLU A 311 -17.08 -7.41 3.01
CA GLU A 311 -18.55 -7.21 3.05
C GLU A 311 -19.09 -5.91 2.43
N ASP A 312 -18.24 -4.94 2.10
CA ASP A 312 -18.70 -3.77 1.35
C ASP A 312 -17.73 -3.57 0.18
N THR A 313 -17.82 -4.46 -0.82
CA THR A 313 -17.29 -4.21 -2.18
C THR A 313 -18.11 -3.14 -2.90
N GLU A 314 -19.19 -2.67 -2.29
CA GLU A 314 -19.99 -1.56 -2.75
C GLU A 314 -20.43 -0.65 -1.61
N PHE A 315 -20.71 0.60 -1.96
CA PHE A 315 -21.46 1.53 -1.12
C PHE A 315 -22.26 2.48 -2.00
N THR A 316 -23.35 3.01 -1.46
CA THR A 316 -24.23 3.95 -2.14
C THR A 316 -24.26 5.27 -1.39
N LEU A 317 -24.34 6.37 -2.14
CA LEU A 317 -24.57 7.70 -1.60
C LEU A 317 -25.40 8.52 -2.57
N SER A 318 -26.07 9.55 -2.06
CA SER A 318 -26.79 10.49 -2.91
C SER A 318 -25.84 11.37 -3.73
N LEU A 319 -26.31 11.87 -4.86
CA LEU A 319 -25.60 12.89 -5.63
C LEU A 319 -25.30 14.15 -4.78
N GLU A 320 -26.21 14.50 -3.87
CA GLU A 320 -26.10 15.61 -2.94
C GLU A 320 -24.95 15.45 -1.94
N GLU A 321 -24.60 14.21 -1.56
CA GLU A 321 -23.45 13.91 -0.71
C GLU A 321 -22.14 13.85 -1.50
N PHE A 322 -22.18 13.39 -2.75
CA PHE A 322 -20.99 13.22 -3.58
C PHE A 322 -20.39 14.56 -4.07
N GLN A 323 -21.25 15.47 -4.57
CA GLN A 323 -20.81 16.76 -5.11
C GLN A 323 -19.98 17.62 -4.12
N PRO A 324 -20.40 17.80 -2.84
CA PRO A 324 -19.65 18.60 -1.87
C PRO A 324 -18.43 17.87 -1.29
N ALA A 325 -18.22 16.58 -1.56
CA ALA A 325 -17.13 15.81 -0.96
C ALA A 325 -15.73 16.21 -1.43
N GLN A 326 -15.63 16.99 -2.52
CA GLN A 326 -14.38 17.56 -3.05
C GLN A 326 -13.25 16.53 -3.19
N ILE A 327 -13.46 15.54 -4.05
CA ILE A 327 -12.42 14.56 -4.39
C ILE A 327 -11.40 15.25 -5.31
N ASP A 328 -10.44 15.93 -4.70
CA ASP A 328 -9.36 16.63 -5.39
C ASP A 328 -8.21 15.66 -5.69
N VAL A 329 -7.81 15.61 -6.96
CA VAL A 329 -6.81 14.72 -7.54
C VAL A 329 -5.67 15.57 -8.09
N THR A 330 -4.42 15.21 -7.80
CA THR A 330 -3.28 15.94 -8.38
C THR A 330 -3.11 15.62 -9.86
N TYR A 331 -2.54 16.55 -10.63
CA TYR A 331 -2.32 16.32 -12.07
C TYR A 331 -1.51 15.04 -12.40
N LYS A 332 -0.57 14.67 -11.51
CA LYS A 332 0.22 13.43 -11.64
C LYS A 332 -0.63 12.15 -11.52
N GLN A 333 -1.71 12.20 -10.75
CA GLN A 333 -2.58 11.05 -10.48
C GLN A 333 -3.68 10.86 -11.54
N ILE A 334 -4.01 11.89 -12.32
CA ILE A 334 -5.13 11.86 -13.28
C ILE A 334 -5.06 10.62 -14.17
N ASN A 335 -3.90 10.35 -14.77
CA ASN A 335 -3.76 9.21 -15.68
C ASN A 335 -3.95 7.86 -14.98
N ARG A 336 -3.57 7.74 -13.70
CA ARG A 336 -3.76 6.53 -12.91
C ARG A 336 -5.23 6.35 -12.54
N ILE A 337 -5.87 7.41 -12.03
CA ILE A 337 -7.30 7.38 -11.68
C ILE A 337 -8.17 7.11 -12.90
N VAL A 338 -7.96 7.82 -14.02
CA VAL A 338 -8.71 7.60 -15.27
C VAL A 338 -8.56 6.16 -15.76
N ARG A 339 -7.34 5.59 -15.65
CA ARG A 339 -7.12 4.19 -16.00
C ARG A 339 -7.90 3.27 -15.06
N ASP A 340 -7.95 3.54 -13.76
CA ASP A 340 -8.47 2.60 -12.76
C ASP A 340 -9.96 2.81 -12.42
N LEU A 341 -10.58 3.84 -13.00
CA LEU A 341 -11.98 4.19 -12.87
C LEU A 341 -12.80 3.63 -14.05
N ARG A 342 -14.03 3.19 -13.77
CA ARG A 342 -15.08 2.90 -14.75
C ARG A 342 -16.32 3.71 -14.40
N LEU A 343 -16.80 4.53 -15.32
CA LEU A 343 -18.00 5.35 -15.11
C LEU A 343 -19.21 4.71 -15.79
N LYS A 344 -20.34 4.68 -15.10
CA LYS A 344 -21.65 4.34 -15.64
C LYS A 344 -22.68 5.39 -15.30
N VAL A 345 -23.62 5.61 -16.23
CA VAL A 345 -24.83 6.40 -16.00
C VAL A 345 -26.01 5.59 -16.52
N GLU A 346 -26.99 5.34 -15.66
CA GLU A 346 -28.16 4.50 -15.96
C GLU A 346 -27.74 3.16 -16.59
N GLY A 347 -26.68 2.55 -16.06
CA GLY A 347 -26.12 1.28 -16.54
C GLY A 347 -25.27 1.34 -17.82
N GLN A 348 -25.19 2.50 -18.50
CA GLN A 348 -24.38 2.67 -19.71
C GLN A 348 -22.95 3.10 -19.38
N ASN A 349 -21.95 2.45 -20.00
CA ASN A 349 -20.55 2.83 -19.78
C ASN A 349 -20.23 4.16 -20.48
N LEU A 350 -19.61 5.07 -19.74
CA LEU A 350 -19.16 6.35 -20.27
C LEU A 350 -17.63 6.48 -20.18
N PRO A 351 -17.01 7.17 -21.16
CA PRO A 351 -15.60 7.52 -21.06
C PRO A 351 -15.39 8.55 -19.94
N VAL A 352 -14.28 8.43 -19.22
CA VAL A 352 -13.85 9.44 -18.25
C VAL A 352 -13.16 10.56 -19.02
N HIS A 353 -13.82 11.70 -19.14
CA HIS A 353 -13.28 12.86 -19.84
C HIS A 353 -12.16 13.53 -19.02
N ARG A 354 -11.09 13.94 -19.72
CA ARG A 354 -10.09 14.81 -19.12
C ARG A 354 -10.67 16.21 -18.97
N PRO A 355 -10.31 16.95 -17.92
CA PRO A 355 -10.67 18.36 -17.85
C PRO A 355 -9.98 19.11 -19.00
N GLU A 356 -10.78 19.77 -19.84
CA GLU A 356 -10.32 20.93 -20.59
C GLU A 356 -10.08 22.08 -19.58
N LEU A 357 -9.12 22.98 -19.87
CA LEU A 357 -8.76 24.11 -18.99
C LEU A 357 -10.01 24.84 -18.43
N PRO A 358 -9.94 25.38 -17.20
CA PRO A 358 -11.09 25.46 -16.30
C PRO A 358 -12.24 26.29 -16.87
N LEU A 359 -13.41 25.66 -16.96
CA LEU A 359 -14.69 26.26 -17.37
C LEU A 359 -15.60 26.63 -16.18
N ALA A 360 -15.15 26.49 -14.93
CA ALA A 360 -16.02 26.69 -13.77
C ALA A 360 -15.87 28.10 -13.17
N ASP A 361 -16.98 28.84 -13.18
CA ASP A 361 -17.19 30.11 -12.49
C ASP A 361 -17.41 29.84 -10.99
N ASP A 362 -16.36 29.38 -10.30
CA ASP A 362 -16.40 29.09 -8.86
C ASP A 362 -16.42 30.40 -8.07
N ALA A 363 -17.49 30.62 -7.31
CA ALA A 363 -17.59 31.75 -6.39
C ALA A 363 -17.07 31.37 -5.00
N HIS A 364 -16.34 32.29 -4.36
CA HIS A 364 -15.71 32.07 -3.06
C HIS A 364 -16.16 33.19 -2.10
N ALA A 365 -16.51 32.83 -0.86
CA ALA A 365 -16.96 33.77 0.15
C ALA A 365 -16.36 33.47 1.53
N LEU A 366 -16.08 34.54 2.28
CA LEU A 366 -15.83 34.50 3.72
C LEU A 366 -17.07 35.07 4.40
N ILE A 367 -17.71 34.26 5.24
CA ILE A 367 -18.98 34.57 5.90
C ILE A 367 -18.72 34.69 7.39
N LEU A 368 -19.15 35.80 7.98
CA LEU A 368 -19.11 36.01 9.42
C LEU A 368 -20.50 35.78 9.99
N ASN A 369 -20.70 34.62 10.62
CA ASN A 369 -21.98 34.23 11.22
C ASN A 369 -22.08 34.75 12.65
N PRO A 370 -23.19 35.40 13.02
CA PRO A 370 -23.43 35.82 14.39
C PRO A 370 -23.58 34.60 15.31
N PRO A 371 -23.38 34.77 16.62
CA PRO A 371 -23.55 33.68 17.57
C PRO A 371 -25.00 33.17 17.54
N THR A 372 -25.21 31.90 17.21
CA THR A 372 -26.52 31.25 17.22
C THR A 372 -26.75 30.62 18.59
N GLY A 373 -27.70 31.14 19.36
CA GLY A 373 -28.15 30.52 20.61
C GLY A 373 -29.24 29.51 20.34
N THR A 374 -29.00 28.23 20.62
CA THR A 374 -30.07 27.26 20.90
C THR A 374 -30.29 27.20 22.39
N GLU A 375 -31.56 27.08 22.80
CA GLU A 375 -32.00 27.05 24.20
C GLU A 375 -31.13 26.09 25.03
N GLY A 376 -30.37 26.64 25.97
CA GLY A 376 -29.50 25.90 26.89
C GLY A 376 -28.05 26.39 26.93
N HIS A 377 -27.46 26.78 25.80
CA HIS A 377 -26.08 27.28 25.74
C HIS A 377 -25.94 28.39 24.69
N SER A 378 -25.96 29.66 25.12
CA SER A 378 -25.62 30.78 24.25
C SER A 378 -24.11 30.79 23.99
N SER A 379 -23.67 30.40 22.80
CA SER A 379 -22.33 30.80 22.34
C SER A 379 -22.30 32.32 22.21
N THR A 380 -21.29 32.98 22.77
CA THR A 380 -21.06 34.43 22.60
C THR A 380 -20.11 34.73 21.44
N SER A 381 -19.66 33.71 20.72
CA SER A 381 -18.59 33.83 19.72
C SER A 381 -19.14 33.89 18.30
N TRP A 382 -18.67 34.87 17.53
CA TRP A 382 -18.88 34.93 16.08
C TRP A 382 -18.12 33.80 15.39
N THR A 383 -18.69 33.23 14.32
CA THR A 383 -18.03 32.17 13.55
C THR A 383 -17.62 32.70 12.18
N LEU A 384 -16.32 32.64 11.87
CA LEU A 384 -15.82 32.91 10.53
C LEU A 384 -15.79 31.61 9.72
N GLN A 385 -16.50 31.60 8.59
CA GLN A 385 -16.65 30.45 7.71
C GLN A 385 -16.14 30.77 6.31
N ALA A 386 -15.34 29.87 5.73
CA ALA A 386 -14.98 29.93 4.33
C ALA A 386 -15.95 29.02 3.55
N GLN A 387 -16.45 29.53 2.43
CA GLN A 387 -17.41 28.83 1.59
C GLN A 387 -17.02 28.97 0.12
N CYS A 388 -17.09 27.85 -0.58
CA CYS A 388 -17.03 27.77 -2.03
C CYS A 388 -18.44 27.48 -2.56
N ARG A 389 -18.78 28.08 -3.71
CA ARG A 389 -20.04 27.87 -4.41
C ARG A 389 -19.78 27.53 -5.86
N ARG A 390 -20.48 26.50 -6.35
CA ARG A 390 -20.50 26.09 -7.74
C ARG A 390 -21.94 25.77 -8.13
N GLY A 391 -22.53 26.58 -9.01
CA GLY A 391 -23.97 26.54 -9.27
C GLY A 391 -24.77 26.72 -7.97
N ASP A 392 -25.59 25.74 -7.64
CA ASP A 392 -26.42 25.74 -6.42
C ASP A 392 -25.76 25.07 -5.22
N PHE A 393 -24.64 24.37 -5.42
CA PHE A 393 -23.93 23.67 -4.35
C PHE A 393 -23.03 24.63 -3.57
N ARG A 394 -23.08 24.51 -2.24
CA ARG A 394 -22.23 25.24 -1.29
C ARG A 394 -21.43 24.23 -0.47
N PHE A 395 -20.13 24.44 -0.33
CA PHE A 395 -19.24 23.51 0.36
C PHE A 395 -18.04 24.25 0.97
N ALA A 396 -17.35 23.62 1.92
CA ALA A 396 -16.12 24.16 2.50
C ALA A 396 -14.95 24.09 1.49
N PRO A 397 -13.88 24.90 1.65
CA PRO A 397 -12.66 24.71 0.88
C PRO A 397 -11.99 23.36 1.20
N SER A 398 -11.27 22.79 0.23
CA SER A 398 -10.58 21.50 0.41
C SER A 398 -9.35 21.58 1.31
N LEU A 399 -8.88 22.79 1.59
CA LEU A 399 -7.81 23.08 2.53
C LEU A 399 -8.37 23.80 3.76
N ALA A 400 -7.95 23.38 4.94
CA ALA A 400 -8.35 23.99 6.21
C ALA A 400 -7.67 25.35 6.42
N THR A 401 -8.10 26.38 5.70
CA THR A 401 -7.48 27.72 5.70
C THR A 401 -7.33 28.31 7.10
N PHE A 402 -8.33 28.15 7.96
CA PHE A 402 -8.28 28.67 9.35
C PHE A 402 -7.48 27.81 10.31
N GLY A 403 -7.12 26.57 9.94
CA GLY A 403 -6.25 25.72 10.77
C GLY A 403 -4.90 26.37 11.04
N CYS A 404 -4.43 27.24 10.14
CA CYS A 404 -3.20 28.01 10.31
C CYS A 404 -3.29 28.99 11.49
N LEU A 405 -4.48 29.57 11.75
CA LEU A 405 -4.72 30.49 12.86
C LEU A 405 -4.66 29.75 14.20
N SER A 406 -5.25 28.57 14.29
CA SER A 406 -5.17 27.73 15.47
C SER A 406 -3.74 27.25 15.72
N ALA A 407 -3.03 26.80 14.67
CA ALA A 407 -1.66 26.33 14.77
C ALA A 407 -0.67 27.42 15.26
N LEU A 408 -0.78 28.66 14.74
CA LEU A 408 0.04 29.79 15.20
C LEU A 408 -0.45 30.38 16.54
N GLY A 409 -1.75 30.38 16.78
CA GLY A 409 -2.38 30.92 17.97
C GLY A 409 -2.08 30.09 19.22
N GLN A 410 -2.27 28.78 19.13
CA GLN A 410 -2.28 27.83 20.24
C GLN A 410 -1.04 26.91 20.29
N GLY A 411 -0.18 26.93 19.27
CA GLY A 411 0.93 25.99 19.12
C GLY A 411 1.93 26.01 20.28
N LEU A 412 1.88 24.98 21.13
CA LEU A 412 2.97 24.61 22.07
C LEU A 412 4.23 24.15 21.33
N THR A 413 4.11 23.86 20.02
CA THR A 413 5.17 23.37 19.14
C THR A 413 6.08 24.45 18.57
N LEU A 414 5.71 25.74 18.69
CA LEU A 414 6.52 26.87 18.22
C LEU A 414 7.42 27.41 19.32
N SER A 415 8.63 27.82 18.96
CA SER A 415 9.57 28.44 19.88
C SER A 415 8.96 29.69 20.51
N GLY A 416 9.32 29.96 21.77
CA GLY A 416 8.88 31.19 22.45
C GLY A 416 9.25 32.46 21.68
N ALA A 417 10.36 32.41 20.94
CA ALA A 417 10.81 33.50 20.09
C ALA A 417 9.84 33.78 18.93
N LEU A 418 9.30 32.75 18.26
CA LEU A 418 8.37 32.92 17.14
C LEU A 418 6.96 33.30 17.61
N ARG A 419 6.59 32.97 18.86
CA ARG A 419 5.27 33.27 19.45
C ARG A 419 5.03 34.75 19.80
N THR A 420 6.00 35.63 19.59
CA THR A 420 5.81 37.08 19.82
C THR A 420 4.75 37.67 18.88
N SER A 421 3.95 38.62 19.36
CA SER A 421 2.83 39.21 18.59
C SER A 421 3.28 39.81 17.24
N LYS A 422 4.42 40.51 17.24
CA LYS A 422 5.02 41.07 16.01
C LYS A 422 5.30 39.99 14.96
N ARG A 423 5.92 38.87 15.37
CA ARG A 423 6.30 37.80 14.43
C ARG A 423 5.09 37.00 13.96
N LYS A 424 4.10 36.74 14.83
CA LYS A 424 2.82 36.15 14.42
C LYS A 424 2.11 37.00 13.36
N THR A 425 2.12 38.31 13.52
CA THR A 425 1.54 39.24 12.55
C THR A 425 2.20 39.09 11.17
N LEU A 426 3.53 39.13 11.12
CA LEU A 426 4.27 38.92 9.87
C LEU A 426 3.97 37.55 9.26
N MET A 427 3.86 36.49 10.08
CA MET A 427 3.52 35.15 9.60
C MET A 427 2.14 35.09 8.96
N TYR A 428 1.13 35.72 9.57
CA TYR A 428 -0.21 35.80 8.96
C TYR A 428 -0.21 36.59 7.66
N GLU A 429 0.41 37.77 7.64
CA GLU A 429 0.53 38.59 6.42
C GLU A 429 1.24 37.84 5.30
N THR A 430 2.34 37.15 5.61
CA THR A 430 3.10 36.34 4.67
C THR A 430 2.26 35.14 4.19
N PHE A 431 1.54 34.46 5.09
CA PHE A 431 0.66 33.36 4.71
C PHE A 431 -0.43 33.81 3.72
N PHE A 432 -1.20 34.85 4.06
CA PHE A 432 -2.32 35.31 3.23
C PHE A 432 -1.85 35.91 1.89
N SER A 433 -0.74 36.66 1.88
CA SER A 433 -0.19 37.21 0.62
C SER A 433 0.31 36.13 -0.35
N LEU A 434 0.61 34.93 0.15
CA LEU A 434 1.14 33.83 -0.66
C LEU A 434 0.09 32.80 -1.09
N LEU A 435 -1.17 32.91 -0.66
CA LEU A 435 -2.24 31.96 -1.04
C LEU A 435 -2.48 31.89 -2.56
N SER A 436 -2.25 32.99 -3.28
CA SER A 436 -2.41 33.06 -4.74
C SER A 436 -1.20 32.53 -5.52
N VAL A 437 -0.10 32.20 -4.84
CA VAL A 437 1.15 31.78 -5.47
C VAL A 437 1.14 30.29 -5.75
N ARG A 438 0.82 29.94 -7.00
CA ARG A 438 0.66 28.55 -7.43
C ARG A 438 1.97 27.81 -7.65
N GLU A 439 3.06 28.50 -7.94
CA GLU A 439 4.36 27.86 -8.18
C GLU A 439 5.13 27.68 -6.87
N ALA A 440 5.43 26.43 -6.51
CA ALA A 440 6.14 26.09 -5.27
C ALA A 440 7.50 26.79 -5.14
N LYS A 441 8.28 26.86 -6.23
CA LYS A 441 9.58 27.52 -6.24
C LYS A 441 9.45 29.03 -6.01
N ALA A 442 8.48 29.68 -6.66
CA ALA A 442 8.22 31.10 -6.47
C ALA A 442 7.72 31.39 -5.05
N ARG A 443 6.87 30.52 -4.48
CA ARG A 443 6.43 30.61 -3.09
C ARG A 443 7.62 30.53 -2.12
N ASP A 444 8.46 29.52 -2.24
CA ASP A 444 9.59 29.30 -1.32
C ASP A 444 10.61 30.45 -1.39
N GLN A 445 10.82 31.02 -2.59
CA GLN A 445 11.61 32.23 -2.76
C GLN A 445 10.98 33.43 -2.04
N ARG A 446 9.66 33.63 -2.16
CA ARG A 446 8.96 34.74 -1.49
C ARG A 446 8.91 34.59 0.03
N ILE A 447 8.80 33.36 0.55
CA ILE A 447 8.94 33.07 1.99
C ILE A 447 10.31 33.52 2.47
N LYS A 448 11.38 33.12 1.78
CA LYS A 448 12.76 33.50 2.14
C LYS A 448 12.95 35.02 2.11
N MET A 449 12.41 35.70 1.10
CA MET A 449 12.49 37.17 1.01
C MET A 449 11.74 37.85 2.16
N ALA A 450 10.51 37.44 2.46
CA ALA A 450 9.70 38.03 3.52
C ALA A 450 10.37 37.89 4.90
N LEU A 451 10.97 36.73 5.18
CA LEU A 451 11.63 36.46 6.46
C LEU A 451 13.05 37.07 6.55
N GLY A 452 13.69 37.34 5.42
CA GLY A 452 15.04 37.92 5.35
C GLY A 452 15.10 39.42 5.66
N LEU A 453 13.98 40.14 5.51
CA LEU A 453 13.91 41.59 5.70
C LEU A 453 13.92 42.03 7.17
N ASP A 454 13.68 41.10 8.08
CA ASP A 454 13.24 41.42 9.44
C ASP A 454 14.32 41.24 10.51
N GLY A 455 15.56 40.90 10.09
CA GLY A 455 16.74 40.76 10.95
C GLY A 455 16.60 39.68 12.03
N TRP A 456 15.78 38.66 11.79
CA TRP A 456 15.56 37.59 12.75
C TRP A 456 16.80 36.70 12.93
N PRO A 457 16.99 36.10 14.12
CA PRO A 457 17.97 35.04 14.29
C PRO A 457 17.68 33.91 13.31
N ARG A 458 18.73 33.36 12.68
CA ARG A 458 18.61 32.34 11.62
C ARG A 458 17.69 31.18 12.01
N ALA A 459 17.81 30.66 13.23
CA ALA A 459 16.97 29.57 13.74
C ALA A 459 15.46 29.91 13.74
N VAL A 460 15.10 31.16 14.03
CA VAL A 460 13.70 31.63 14.04
C VAL A 460 13.19 31.80 12.61
N SER A 461 14.03 32.30 11.69
CA SER A 461 13.71 32.38 10.27
C SER A 461 13.51 31.00 9.64
N ASP A 462 14.37 30.03 9.99
CA ASP A 462 14.29 28.67 9.48
C ASP A 462 13.01 27.97 9.99
N GLU A 463 12.69 28.11 11.28
CA GLU A 463 11.44 27.62 11.87
C GLU A 463 10.20 28.23 11.18
N ALA A 464 10.19 29.56 10.98
CA ALA A 464 9.11 30.26 10.32
C ALA A 464 8.96 29.84 8.85
N ALA A 465 10.07 29.65 8.14
CA ALA A 465 10.08 29.18 6.76
C ALA A 465 9.52 27.76 6.65
N GLN A 466 9.90 26.87 7.55
CA GLN A 466 9.38 25.50 7.62
C GLN A 466 7.88 25.49 7.90
N TRP A 467 7.43 26.29 8.86
CA TRP A 467 6.01 26.42 9.19
C TRP A 467 5.19 26.94 8.00
N LEU A 468 5.65 28.02 7.35
CA LEU A 468 4.97 28.61 6.19
C LEU A 468 4.93 27.63 5.01
N SER A 469 6.05 26.96 4.74
CA SER A 469 6.14 25.97 3.66
C SER A 469 5.16 24.81 3.88
N LEU A 470 5.05 24.33 5.13
CA LEU A 470 4.11 23.28 5.49
C LEU A 470 2.65 23.69 5.24
N HIS A 471 2.24 24.86 5.73
CA HIS A 471 0.83 25.30 5.65
C HIS A 471 0.44 25.83 4.27
N LEU A 472 1.39 26.31 3.47
CA LEU A 472 1.17 26.76 2.10
C LEU A 472 1.39 25.65 1.05
N SER A 473 1.85 24.46 1.46
CA SER A 473 2.12 23.33 0.56
C SER A 473 0.91 22.92 -0.26
N GLY A 474 -0.28 22.93 0.33
CA GLY A 474 -1.54 22.56 -0.32
C GLY A 474 -1.96 23.53 -1.43
N TYR A 475 -1.73 24.84 -1.24
CA TYR A 475 -2.20 25.88 -2.17
C TYR A 475 -1.38 25.98 -3.46
N ALA A 476 -0.13 25.49 -3.43
CA ALA A 476 0.73 25.42 -4.62
C ALA A 476 0.45 24.19 -5.50
N ARG A 477 -0.49 23.32 -5.11
CA ARG A 477 -0.80 22.10 -5.87
C ARG A 477 -1.76 22.42 -7.00
N THR A 478 -1.42 21.98 -8.21
CA THR A 478 -2.40 21.91 -9.30
C THR A 478 -3.22 20.65 -9.13
N VAL A 479 -4.47 20.82 -8.69
CA VAL A 479 -5.44 19.75 -8.50
C VAL A 479 -6.57 19.89 -9.51
N VAL A 480 -7.14 18.75 -9.90
CA VAL A 480 -8.38 18.63 -10.64
C VAL A 480 -9.40 17.93 -9.76
N ARG A 481 -10.68 18.23 -9.94
CA ARG A 481 -11.74 17.64 -9.13
C ARG A 481 -12.46 16.55 -9.90
N LEU A 482 -12.68 15.39 -9.27
CA LEU A 482 -13.57 14.39 -9.83
C LEU A 482 -15.02 14.88 -9.74
N GLN A 483 -15.72 14.88 -10.87
CA GLN A 483 -17.11 15.30 -10.97
C GLN A 483 -17.92 14.26 -11.73
N VAL A 484 -19.18 14.11 -11.33
CA VAL A 484 -20.21 13.37 -12.06
C VAL A 484 -21.24 14.42 -12.51
N HIS A 485 -21.52 14.48 -13.81
CA HIS A 485 -22.43 15.45 -14.43
C HIS A 485 -23.66 14.76 -14.97
#